data_AF-K1T419-F1
#
_entry.id   AF-K1T419-F1
#
_cell.length_a   1.000
_cell.length_b   1.000
_cell.length_c   1.000
_cell.angle_alpha   90.00
_cell.angle_beta   90.00
_cell.angle_gamma   90.00
#
_symmetry.space_group_name_H-M   'P 1'
#
loop_
_entity.id
_entity.type
_entity.pdbx_description
1 polymer ?
#
loop_
_entity_poly.entity_id
_entity_poly.type
_entity_poly.pdbx_seq_one_letter_code
_entity_poly.pdbx_strand_id
1 'polypeptide(L)'
;VSVGKQEDTDYLGFSDTIDGESYMTYIYCYDGELRELFVESSAPFIAENGNTLFPADKFTATADKNIISFAITCNGVQTSSHYCLRSGKEGAG
;
A
#
# COMPACT_ATOMS: atom_id res chain seq x y z
N VAL A 1 2.83 8.22 -1.73
CA VAL A 1 2.91 6.79 -1.34
C VAL A 1 3.46 6.71 0.08
N SER A 2 2.87 5.86 0.91
CA SER A 2 3.23 5.67 2.32
C SER A 2 3.33 4.18 2.64
N VAL A 3 4.07 3.85 3.68
CA VAL A 3 4.07 2.51 4.28
C VAL A 3 3.52 2.65 5.69
N GLY A 4 2.65 1.74 6.09
CA GLY A 4 2.13 1.70 7.44
C GLY A 4 1.73 0.31 7.86
N LYS A 5 1.27 0.20 9.10
CA LYS A 5 0.78 -1.03 9.71
C LYS A 5 -0.46 -0.72 10.51
N GLN A 6 -1.50 -1.55 10.38
CA GLN A 6 -2.63 -1.55 11.29
C GLN A 6 -2.76 -2.94 11.90
N GLU A 7 -2.73 -3.01 13.24
CA GLU A 7 -2.62 -4.27 13.97
C GLU A 7 -1.41 -5.10 13.47
N ASP A 8 -1.68 -6.22 12.81
CA ASP A 8 -0.68 -7.11 12.21
C ASP A 8 -0.64 -7.07 10.68
N THR A 9 -1.39 -6.16 10.06
CA THR A 9 -1.46 -5.99 8.62
C THR A 9 -0.56 -4.83 8.17
N ASP A 10 0.53 -5.15 7.48
CA ASP A 10 1.33 -4.17 6.75
C ASP A 10 0.57 -3.69 5.51
N TYR A 11 0.71 -2.41 5.15
CA TYR A 11 0.13 -1.87 3.94
C TYR A 11 1.05 -0.89 3.20
N LEU A 12 0.82 -0.77 1.90
CA LEU A 12 1.30 0.29 1.04
C LEU A 12 0.14 1.22 0.67
N GLY A 13 0.23 2.50 1.02
CA GLY A 13 -0.81 3.50 0.81
C GLY A 13 -0.51 4.46 -0.35
N PHE A 14 -1.52 4.77 -1.17
CA PHE A 14 -1.46 5.77 -2.25
C PHE A 14 -2.54 6.83 -2.04
N SER A 15 -2.11 8.02 -1.62
CA SER A 15 -2.98 9.18 -1.38
C SER A 15 -3.29 9.87 -2.69
N ASP A 16 -4.56 10.19 -2.90
CA ASP A 16 -5.02 10.96 -4.05
C ASP A 16 -6.04 12.01 -3.65
N THR A 17 -6.23 13.03 -4.48
CA THR A 17 -7.27 14.04 -4.31
C THR A 17 -8.12 14.10 -5.56
N ILE A 18 -9.40 13.77 -5.42
CA ILE A 18 -10.36 13.67 -6.52
C ILE A 18 -11.49 14.64 -6.20
N ASP A 19 -11.71 15.62 -7.08
CA ASP A 19 -12.75 16.65 -6.93
C ASP A 19 -12.70 17.41 -5.58
N GLY A 20 -11.50 17.59 -5.04
CA GLY A 20 -11.26 18.27 -3.75
C GLY A 20 -11.37 17.37 -2.53
N GLU A 21 -11.82 16.13 -2.69
CA GLU A 21 -11.91 15.13 -1.62
C GLU A 21 -10.64 14.26 -1.57
N SER A 22 -10.18 13.94 -0.35
CA SER A 22 -8.96 13.16 -0.14
C SER A 22 -9.27 11.67 -0.02
N TYR A 23 -8.58 10.85 -0.80
CA TYR A 23 -8.75 9.39 -0.80
C TYR A 23 -7.46 8.65 -0.49
N MET A 24 -7.63 7.45 0.03
CA MET A 24 -6.57 6.49 0.24
C MET A 24 -6.85 5.16 -0.46
N THR A 25 -5.88 4.73 -1.26
CA THR A 25 -5.79 3.34 -1.75
C THR A 25 -4.79 2.57 -0.91
N TYR A 26 -5.17 1.44 -0.34
CA TYR A 26 -4.28 0.57 0.44
C TYR A 26 -4.08 -0.77 -0.28
N ILE A 27 -2.83 -1.22 -0.39
CA ILE A 27 -2.46 -2.57 -0.82
C ILE A 27 -1.92 -3.33 0.39
N TYR A 28 -2.50 -4.49 0.69
CA TYR A 28 -2.19 -5.27 1.88
C TYR A 28 -2.56 -6.73 1.68
N CYS A 29 -2.08 -7.60 2.57
CA CYS A 29 -2.51 -9.00 2.61
C CYS A 29 -3.45 -9.22 3.80
N TYR A 30 -4.58 -9.88 3.55
CA TYR A 30 -5.55 -10.26 4.57
C TYR A 30 -6.24 -11.55 4.13
N ASP A 31 -6.38 -12.50 5.06
CA ASP A 31 -7.07 -13.78 4.86
C ASP A 31 -6.60 -14.59 3.62
N GLY A 32 -5.28 -14.67 3.41
CA GLY A 32 -4.69 -15.44 2.30
C GLY A 32 -4.81 -14.75 0.92
N GLU A 33 -5.19 -13.47 0.90
CA GLU A 33 -5.35 -12.71 -0.32
C GLU A 33 -4.57 -11.39 -0.26
N LEU A 34 -3.99 -10.99 -1.39
CA LEU A 34 -3.60 -9.61 -1.60
C LEU A 34 -4.86 -8.83 -1.99
N ARG A 35 -5.13 -7.73 -1.28
CA ARG A 35 -6.34 -6.93 -1.43
C ARG A 35 -5.99 -5.47 -1.67
N GLU A 36 -6.92 -4.77 -2.32
CA GLU A 36 -6.92 -3.33 -2.52
C GLU A 36 -8.14 -2.71 -1.85
N LEU A 37 -7.94 -1.70 -1.01
CA LEU A 37 -9.02 -0.91 -0.42
C LEU A 37 -8.90 0.55 -0.87
N PHE A 38 -9.88 1.02 -1.64
CA PHE A 38 -10.03 2.43 -1.99
C PHE A 38 -11.14 3.06 -1.15
N VAL A 39 -10.81 4.13 -0.42
CA VAL A 39 -11.67 4.69 0.61
C VAL A 39 -11.33 6.16 0.86
N GLU A 40 -12.28 6.97 1.31
CA GLU A 40 -11.99 8.35 1.76
C GLU A 40 -10.94 8.34 2.88
N SER A 41 -10.06 9.35 2.90
CA SER A 41 -8.95 9.40 3.86
C SER A 41 -9.41 9.52 5.31
N SER A 42 -10.63 10.01 5.54
CA SER A 42 -11.27 10.14 6.84
C SER A 42 -11.89 8.83 7.34
N ALA A 43 -12.17 7.89 6.45
CA ALA A 43 -12.82 6.64 6.78
C ALA A 43 -11.82 5.61 7.34
N PRO A 44 -12.26 4.72 8.24
CA PRO A 44 -11.38 3.76 8.88
C PRO A 44 -10.88 2.71 7.87
N PHE A 45 -9.63 2.28 8.04
CA PHE A 45 -9.13 1.10 7.35
C PHE A 45 -9.75 -0.16 7.98
N ILE A 46 -10.49 -0.91 7.16
CA ILE A 46 -11.11 -2.19 7.52
C ILE A 46 -10.65 -3.22 6.50
N ALA A 47 -9.73 -4.11 6.90
CA ALA A 47 -9.06 -5.05 6.00
C ALA A 47 -10.02 -6.01 5.28
N GLU A 48 -11.15 -6.32 5.91
CA GLU A 48 -12.19 -7.17 5.32
C GLU A 48 -12.90 -6.54 4.12
N ASN A 49 -12.91 -5.20 4.02
CA ASN A 49 -13.64 -4.44 3.00
C ASN A 49 -12.87 -4.28 1.69
N GLY A 50 -11.62 -4.72 1.61
CA GLY A 50 -10.84 -4.63 0.38
C GLY A 50 -11.34 -5.55 -0.72
N ASN A 51 -11.12 -5.15 -1.97
CA ASN A 51 -11.32 -6.02 -3.13
C ASN A 51 -10.12 -6.94 -3.29
N THR A 52 -10.37 -8.22 -3.54
CA THR A 52 -9.33 -9.22 -3.83
C THR A 52 -8.64 -8.90 -5.15
N LEU A 53 -7.31 -8.82 -5.13
CA LEU A 53 -6.48 -8.75 -6.33
C LEU A 53 -6.09 -10.16 -6.79
N PHE A 54 -5.49 -10.96 -5.89
CA PHE A 54 -5.13 -12.36 -6.13
C PHE A 54 -4.70 -13.06 -4.81
N PRO A 55 -4.64 -14.41 -4.77
CA PRO A 55 -4.17 -15.15 -3.60
C PRO A 55 -2.72 -14.85 -3.21
N ALA A 56 -2.47 -14.57 -1.94
CA ALA A 56 -1.12 -14.32 -1.42
C ALA A 56 -1.02 -14.76 0.04
N ASP A 57 0.11 -15.39 0.39
CA ASP A 57 0.36 -15.88 1.74
C ASP A 57 0.75 -14.75 2.69
N LYS A 58 1.46 -13.74 2.17
CA LYS A 58 2.00 -12.63 2.95
C LYS A 58 2.29 -11.42 2.09
N PHE A 59 2.06 -10.25 2.67
CA PHE A 59 2.57 -8.97 2.20
C PHE A 59 3.35 -8.29 3.33
N THR A 60 4.49 -7.71 3.01
CA THR A 60 5.24 -6.85 3.93
C THR A 60 5.67 -5.59 3.21
N ALA A 61 5.60 -4.45 3.87
CA ALA A 61 6.11 -3.19 3.35
C ALA A 61 6.96 -2.48 4.40
N THR A 62 8.06 -1.88 3.97
CA THR A 62 8.96 -1.09 4.81
C THR A 62 9.35 0.19 4.07
N ALA A 63 9.57 1.25 4.85
CA ALA A 63 10.16 2.48 4.36
C ALA A 63 11.46 2.76 5.12
N ASP A 64 12.55 2.97 4.38
CA ASP A 64 13.82 3.46 4.92
C ASP A 64 14.25 4.68 4.11
N LYS A 65 14.31 5.85 4.78
CA LYS A 65 14.57 7.15 4.15
C LYS A 65 13.64 7.39 2.96
N ASN A 66 14.16 7.39 1.75
CA ASN A 66 13.43 7.58 0.51
C ASN A 66 13.21 6.27 -0.27
N ILE A 67 13.50 5.12 0.33
CA ILE A 67 13.32 3.81 -0.29
C ILE A 67 12.10 3.15 0.34
N ILE A 68 11.14 2.80 -0.52
CA ILE A 68 10.05 1.90 -0.17
C ILE A 68 10.41 0.52 -0.67
N SER A 69 10.35 -0.47 0.22
CA SER A 69 10.53 -1.86 -0.11
C SER A 69 9.25 -2.61 0.22
N PHE A 70 8.77 -3.46 -0.67
CA PHE A 70 7.71 -4.38 -0.33
C PHE A 70 8.01 -5.76 -0.89
N ALA A 71 7.42 -6.77 -0.26
CA ALA A 71 7.52 -8.15 -0.69
C ALA A 71 6.17 -8.84 -0.60
N ILE A 72 5.94 -9.73 -1.54
CA ILE A 72 4.75 -10.56 -1.65
C ILE A 72 5.22 -12.01 -1.65
N THR A 73 4.60 -12.84 -0.81
CA THR A 73 4.80 -14.28 -0.82
C THR A 73 3.56 -14.95 -1.38
N CYS A 74 3.72 -15.78 -2.40
CA CYS A 74 2.65 -16.56 -3.02
C CYS A 74 3.11 -18.01 -3.17
N ASN A 75 2.33 -18.96 -2.65
CA ASN A 75 2.66 -20.38 -2.65
C ASN A 75 4.09 -20.66 -2.12
N GLY A 76 4.48 -19.94 -1.07
CA GLY A 76 5.81 -20.03 -0.45
C GLY A 76 6.95 -19.36 -1.24
N VAL A 77 6.68 -18.79 -2.42
CA VAL A 77 7.67 -18.05 -3.22
C VAL A 77 7.56 -16.57 -2.92
N GLN A 78 8.65 -15.98 -2.43
CA GLN A 78 8.72 -14.54 -2.13
C GLN A 78 9.34 -13.76 -3.29
N THR A 79 8.68 -12.66 -3.69
CA THR A 79 9.23 -11.66 -4.61
C THR A 79 9.25 -10.30 -3.91
N SER A 80 10.35 -9.56 -4.05
CA SER A 80 10.48 -8.22 -3.49
C SER A 80 10.69 -7.16 -4.58
N SER A 81 10.33 -5.93 -4.25
CA SER A 81 10.58 -4.75 -5.08
C SER A 81 11.00 -3.58 -4.21
N HIS A 82 11.91 -2.75 -4.73
CA HIS A 82 12.50 -1.62 -4.02
C HIS A 82 12.40 -0.38 -4.91
N TYR A 83 11.81 0.70 -4.39
CA TYR A 83 11.55 1.94 -5.09
C TYR A 83 12.18 3.10 -4.36
N CYS A 84 13.10 3.82 -5.03
CA CYS A 84 13.61 5.09 -4.52
C CYS A 84 12.68 6.22 -4.95
N LEU A 85 12.00 6.84 -3.99
CA LEU A 85 11.25 8.07 -4.20
C LEU A 85 12.23 9.20 -4.48
N ARG A 86 12.02 9.87 -5.61
CA ARG A 86 12.71 11.10 -5.99
C ARG A 86 11.65 12.19 -6.07
N SER A 87 11.85 13.32 -5.40
CA SER A 87 11.05 14.51 -5.72
C SER A 87 11.53 15.03 -7.07
N GLY A 88 10.60 15.26 -8.00
CA GLY A 88 10.88 16.20 -9.09
C GLY A 88 11.10 17.57 -8.45
N LYS A 89 12.12 18.32 -8.85
CA LYS A 89 12.11 19.76 -8.59
C LYS A 89 10.87 20.29 -9.30
N GLU A 90 10.00 21.00 -8.58
CA GLU A 90 9.04 21.89 -9.23
C GLU A 90 9.83 22.76 -10.20
N GLY A 91 9.45 22.73 -11.48
CA GLY A 91 9.99 23.66 -12.45
C GLY A 91 9.66 25.06 -11.95
N ALA A 92 10.68 25.82 -11.56
CA ALA A 92 10.52 27.22 -11.24
C ALA A 92 9.95 27.94 -12.47
N GLY A 93 8.70 28.39 -12.35
CA GLY A 93 8.08 29.35 -13.26
C GLY A 93 8.42 30.78 -12.88
#